data_AF-E9E9N5-F1
#
_entry.id   AF-E9E9N5-F1
#
_cell.length_a   1.000
_cell.length_b   1.000
_cell.length_c   1.000
_cell.angle_alpha   90.00
_cell.angle_beta   90.00
_cell.angle_gamma   90.00
#
_symmetry.space_group_name_H-M   'P 1'
#
loop_
_entity.id
_entity.type
_entity.pdbx_description
1 polymer ?
#
loop_
_entity_poly.entity_id
_entity_poly.type
_entity_poly.pdbx_seq_one_letter_code
_entity_poly.pdbx_strand_id
1 'polypeptide(L)'
;MFRLRDKGIDGPGHYLCLPKEQFNSESPNGTNLCLVYPVLGPTVDQAALIFEEEQNISSILRTISRSIVEALAILHRRGICHADFRPANVLLGLQSLDGLEEEQVLALLGEPEKETIQIQEDSLPTPEIPYAPKYLVYPVDFRDTSPAFILPRAVVIDFGQAVETAAEESPPGIPVNYAAPEVILKGSGGQEMDLWSLACTLYEVRVGQQLFDVPQLIGVSEGDYEEEISSVLGEPGHGSSDQAIAREICKRAFGDNVTPEQGQWAEMLASLLKYEPGERLKAQDLLNNAWFGQG
;
A
#
# COMPACT_ATOMS: atom_id res chain seq x y z
N MET A 1 4.50 8.37 14.96
CA MET A 1 3.28 9.02 14.43
C MET A 1 3.05 10.47 14.87
N PHE A 2 2.89 10.82 16.16
CA PHE A 2 2.65 12.24 16.53
C PHE A 2 3.82 13.18 16.20
N ARG A 3 5.06 12.69 16.27
CA ARG A 3 6.25 13.41 15.75
C ARG A 3 6.16 13.74 14.24
N LEU A 4 5.43 12.94 13.46
CA LEU A 4 5.19 13.20 12.03
C LEU A 4 4.22 14.36 11.85
N ARG A 5 3.19 14.44 12.71
CA ARG A 5 2.25 15.57 12.73
C ARG A 5 2.95 16.87 13.12
N ASP A 6 3.84 16.83 14.10
CA ASP A 6 4.65 17.98 14.52
C ASP A 6 5.60 18.47 13.41
N LYS A 7 5.99 17.58 12.47
CA LYS A 7 6.74 17.91 11.24
C LYS A 7 5.85 18.52 10.13
N GLY A 8 4.60 18.87 10.43
CA GLY A 8 3.67 19.51 9.50
C GLY A 8 3.37 18.65 8.27
N ILE A 9 3.31 17.33 8.44
CA ILE A 9 3.10 16.34 7.36
C ILE A 9 1.65 16.32 6.86
N ASP A 10 0.71 16.82 7.65
CA ASP A 10 -0.67 17.14 7.24
C ASP A 10 -0.69 18.34 6.29
N GLY A 11 -0.29 18.12 5.03
CA GLY A 11 -0.46 19.09 3.95
C GLY A 11 -1.88 19.12 3.38
N PRO A 12 -2.21 20.13 2.55
CA PRO A 12 -3.48 20.18 1.82
C PRO A 12 -3.55 19.01 0.83
N GLY A 13 -4.32 17.96 1.18
CA GLY A 13 -4.45 16.76 0.35
C GLY A 13 -4.90 15.51 1.10
N HIS A 14 -4.61 15.43 2.41
CA HIS A 14 -4.99 14.29 3.28
C HIS A 14 -4.55 12.91 2.73
N TYR A 15 -3.35 12.84 2.13
CA TYR A 15 -2.81 11.61 1.56
C TYR A 15 -2.14 10.69 2.60
N LEU A 16 -2.01 11.15 3.84
CA LEU A 16 -1.38 10.43 4.94
C LEU A 16 -2.38 10.37 6.09
N CYS A 17 -2.60 9.19 6.66
CA CYS A 17 -3.53 8.98 7.75
C CYS A 17 -2.79 9.02 9.09
N LEU A 18 -2.87 10.16 9.79
CA LEU A 18 -2.31 10.31 11.12
C LEU A 18 -3.42 10.26 12.18
N PRO A 19 -3.11 9.79 13.40
CA PRO A 19 -4.11 9.75 14.47
C PRO A 19 -4.59 11.16 14.80
N LYS A 20 -5.91 11.34 14.82
CA LYS A 20 -6.59 12.58 15.22
C LYS A 20 -6.37 12.83 16.71
N GLU A 21 -6.49 11.77 17.51
CA GLU A 21 -6.43 11.78 18.97
C GLU A 21 -5.73 10.51 19.48
N GLN A 22 -5.22 10.58 20.72
CA GLN A 22 -4.73 9.42 21.47
C GLN A 22 -5.19 9.51 22.92
N PHE A 23 -5.48 8.36 23.51
CA PHE A 23 -5.78 8.25 24.94
C PHE A 23 -5.38 6.86 25.46
N ASN A 24 -5.24 6.72 26.77
CA ASN A 24 -5.04 5.41 27.41
C ASN A 24 -6.39 4.90 27.92
N SER A 25 -6.71 3.65 27.62
CA SER A 25 -7.88 2.95 28.15
C SER A 25 -7.45 1.90 29.16
N GLU A 26 -7.94 2.00 30.39
CA GLU A 26 -7.73 1.00 31.42
C GLU A 26 -8.70 -0.18 31.23
N SER A 27 -8.18 -1.39 31.35
CA SER A 27 -8.96 -2.62 31.30
C SER A 27 -8.46 -3.59 32.37
N PRO A 28 -9.22 -4.64 32.71
CA PRO A 28 -8.74 -5.71 33.56
C PRO A 28 -7.49 -6.42 33.02
N ASN A 29 -7.23 -6.34 31.70
CA ASN A 29 -6.03 -6.88 31.06
C ASN A 29 -4.86 -5.88 31.03
N GLY A 30 -5.00 -4.71 31.65
CA GLY A 30 -3.99 -3.65 31.69
C GLY A 30 -4.38 -2.38 30.92
N THR A 31 -3.43 -1.46 30.84
CA THR A 31 -3.55 -0.18 30.13
C THR A 31 -3.26 -0.36 28.64
N ASN A 32 -4.17 0.11 27.79
CA ASN A 32 -4.04 0.04 26.33
C ASN A 32 -3.94 1.45 25.74
N LEU A 33 -2.95 1.71 24.89
CA LEU A 33 -2.89 2.94 24.10
C LEU A 33 -3.91 2.86 22.96
N CYS A 34 -4.86 3.78 22.94
CA CYS A 34 -5.87 3.91 21.90
C CYS A 34 -5.56 5.08 20.97
N LEU A 35 -5.62 4.83 19.67
CA LEU A 35 -5.40 5.81 18.61
C LEU A 35 -6.67 5.98 17.80
N VAL A 36 -7.09 7.23 17.58
CA VAL A 36 -8.33 7.55 16.85
C VAL A 36 -7.98 8.02 15.45
N TYR A 37 -8.52 7.34 14.43
CA TYR A 37 -8.29 7.65 13.01
C TYR A 37 -9.58 8.05 12.29
N PRO A 38 -9.51 8.77 11.16
CA PRO A 38 -10.63 8.79 10.22
C PRO A 38 -10.93 7.37 9.72
N VAL A 39 -12.21 7.08 9.47
CA VAL A 39 -12.62 5.85 8.80
C VAL A 39 -12.21 5.94 7.33
N LEU A 40 -11.54 4.89 6.84
CA LEU A 40 -11.10 4.73 5.46
C LEU A 40 -11.74 3.46 4.88
N GLY A 41 -11.58 3.29 3.57
CA GLY A 41 -12.20 2.25 2.79
C GLY A 41 -11.28 1.05 2.55
N PRO A 42 -11.53 0.30 1.47
CA PRO A 42 -10.75 -0.88 1.13
C PRO A 42 -9.31 -0.51 0.76
N THR A 43 -8.45 -1.52 0.76
CA THR A 43 -7.08 -1.42 0.27
C THR A 43 -7.06 -1.16 -1.23
N VAL A 44 -6.03 -0.44 -1.70
CA VAL A 44 -5.96 0.02 -3.09
C VAL A 44 -5.77 -1.09 -4.14
N ASP A 45 -5.35 -2.30 -3.75
CA ASP A 45 -5.32 -3.47 -4.64
C ASP A 45 -6.71 -3.85 -5.17
N GLN A 46 -7.77 -3.51 -4.42
CA GLN A 46 -9.15 -3.76 -4.82
C GLN A 46 -9.68 -2.72 -5.82
N ALA A 47 -8.94 -1.63 -6.08
CA ALA A 47 -9.44 -0.51 -6.87
C ALA A 47 -9.84 -0.90 -8.31
N ALA A 48 -9.06 -1.74 -8.98
CA ALA A 48 -9.36 -2.18 -10.34
C ALA A 48 -10.70 -2.94 -10.41
N LEU A 49 -11.01 -3.73 -9.38
CA LEU A 49 -12.26 -4.49 -9.27
C LEU A 49 -13.44 -3.59 -8.87
N ILE A 50 -13.27 -2.74 -7.85
CA ILE A 50 -14.33 -1.85 -7.35
C ILE A 50 -14.84 -0.90 -8.42
N PHE A 51 -13.96 -0.42 -9.30
CA PHE A 51 -14.31 0.55 -10.35
C PHE A 51 -14.40 -0.10 -11.74
N GLU A 52 -14.54 -1.43 -11.84
CA GLU A 52 -14.51 -2.14 -13.13
C GLU A 52 -15.64 -1.73 -14.09
N GLU A 53 -16.81 -1.41 -13.54
CA GLU A 53 -17.99 -1.01 -14.31
C GLU A 53 -17.97 0.49 -14.71
N GLU A 54 -17.03 1.26 -14.17
CA GLU A 54 -16.92 2.70 -14.44
C GLU A 54 -16.34 2.96 -15.83
N GLN A 55 -17.06 3.72 -16.66
CA GLN A 55 -16.63 4.04 -18.03
C GLN A 55 -15.27 4.77 -18.08
N ASN A 56 -14.89 5.46 -17.00
CA ASN A 56 -13.66 6.23 -16.86
C ASN A 56 -12.63 5.57 -15.92
N ILE A 57 -12.68 4.25 -15.73
CA ILE A 57 -11.77 3.49 -14.84
C ILE A 57 -10.29 3.89 -14.98
N SER A 58 -9.77 4.04 -16.21
CA SER A 58 -8.35 4.44 -16.40
C SER A 58 -8.03 5.80 -15.79
N SER A 59 -8.98 6.74 -15.81
CA SER A 59 -8.84 8.05 -15.16
C SER A 59 -8.92 7.95 -13.64
N ILE A 60 -9.78 7.06 -13.13
CA ILE A 60 -9.93 6.78 -11.70
C ILE A 60 -8.63 6.19 -11.13
N LEU A 61 -8.12 5.11 -11.75
CA LEU A 61 -6.89 4.44 -11.32
C LEU A 61 -5.66 5.35 -11.39
N ARG A 62 -5.64 6.28 -12.37
CA ARG A 62 -4.62 7.32 -12.46
C ARG A 62 -4.70 8.34 -11.33
N THR A 63 -5.90 8.72 -10.92
CA THR A 63 -6.12 9.64 -9.79
C THR A 63 -5.70 9.01 -8.46
N ILE A 64 -6.03 7.73 -8.26
CA ILE A 64 -5.59 6.92 -7.12
C ILE A 64 -4.06 6.86 -7.12
N SER A 65 -3.46 6.46 -8.25
CA SER A 65 -1.99 6.38 -8.40
C SER A 65 -1.29 7.70 -8.10
N ARG A 66 -1.84 8.84 -8.56
CA ARG A 66 -1.30 10.16 -8.26
C ARG A 66 -1.28 10.43 -6.76
N SER A 67 -2.37 10.12 -6.06
CA SER A 67 -2.48 10.29 -4.60
C SER A 67 -1.40 9.49 -3.85
N ILE A 68 -1.11 8.26 -4.31
CA ILE A 68 -0.06 7.38 -3.75
C ILE A 68 1.33 8.00 -3.94
N VAL A 69 1.62 8.50 -5.15
CA VAL A 69 2.91 9.13 -5.45
C VAL A 69 3.07 10.44 -4.67
N GLU A 70 2.02 11.24 -4.54
CA GLU A 70 2.01 12.47 -3.75
C GLU A 70 2.28 12.20 -2.27
N ALA A 71 1.65 11.15 -1.70
CA ALA A 71 1.90 10.70 -0.33
C ALA A 71 3.38 10.37 -0.12
N LEU A 72 3.97 9.54 -1.00
CA LEU A 72 5.37 9.14 -0.85
C LEU A 72 6.32 10.32 -1.05
N ALA A 73 6.04 11.21 -2.00
CA ALA A 73 6.82 12.44 -2.20
C ALA A 73 6.81 13.34 -0.96
N ILE A 74 5.68 13.43 -0.23
CA ILE A 74 5.58 14.19 1.03
C ILE A 74 6.48 13.60 2.12
N LEU A 75 6.52 12.27 2.25
CA LEU A 75 7.40 11.57 3.19
C LEU A 75 8.86 11.77 2.81
N HIS A 76 9.19 11.55 1.53
CA HIS A 76 10.57 11.59 1.06
C HIS A 76 11.20 12.97 1.19
N ARG A 77 10.46 14.04 0.87
CA ARG A 77 10.91 15.44 1.07
C ARG A 77 11.25 15.79 2.53
N ARG A 78 10.75 15.01 3.48
CA ARG A 78 11.01 15.20 4.92
C ARG A 78 12.02 14.20 5.49
N GLY A 79 12.71 13.45 4.63
CA GLY A 79 13.73 12.49 5.05
C GLY A 79 13.14 11.29 5.78
N ILE A 80 11.90 10.91 5.45
CA ILE A 80 11.23 9.73 6.00
C ILE A 80 11.20 8.65 4.93
N CYS A 81 11.60 7.44 5.31
CA CYS A 81 11.36 6.20 4.59
C CYS A 81 10.17 5.50 5.25
N HIS A 82 9.18 5.07 4.48
CA HIS A 82 8.05 4.31 5.01
C HIS A 82 8.46 2.88 5.38
N ALA A 83 9.34 2.28 4.57
CA ALA A 83 9.94 0.96 4.73
C ALA A 83 8.98 -0.26 4.66
N ASP A 84 7.68 -0.02 4.47
CA ASP A 84 6.67 -1.06 4.22
C ASP A 84 5.58 -0.52 3.25
N PHE A 85 6.03 0.11 2.16
CA PHE A 85 5.14 0.81 1.23
C PHE A 85 4.48 -0.16 0.23
N ARG A 86 3.32 -0.71 0.59
CA ARG A 86 2.61 -1.73 -0.19
C ARG A 86 1.09 -1.53 -0.18
N PRO A 87 0.31 -2.17 -1.06
CA PRO A 87 -1.15 -1.93 -1.14
C PRO A 87 -1.90 -2.12 0.18
N ALA A 88 -1.48 -3.05 1.03
CA ALA A 88 -2.08 -3.26 2.36
C ALA A 88 -1.98 -2.03 3.29
N ASN A 89 -0.99 -1.16 3.08
CA ASN A 89 -0.77 0.07 3.85
C ASN A 89 -1.25 1.33 3.11
N VAL A 90 -2.09 1.14 2.09
CA VAL A 90 -2.70 2.24 1.33
C VAL A 90 -4.18 1.96 1.17
N LEU A 91 -5.02 2.83 1.72
CA LEU A 91 -6.47 2.69 1.69
C LEU A 91 -7.12 3.73 0.79
N LEU A 92 -8.28 3.40 0.23
CA LEU A 92 -9.13 4.38 -0.44
C LEU A 92 -9.87 5.25 0.59
N GLY A 93 -10.11 6.50 0.25
CA GLY A 93 -10.94 7.38 1.06
C GLY A 93 -12.41 6.96 0.99
N LEU A 94 -13.16 7.20 2.07
CA LEU A 94 -14.62 7.16 2.06
C LEU A 94 -15.19 8.57 2.14
N GLN A 95 -16.40 8.74 1.65
CA GLN A 95 -17.20 9.96 1.81
C GLN A 95 -18.58 9.63 2.38
N SER A 96 -19.26 10.66 2.87
CA SER A 96 -20.69 10.61 3.22
C SER A 96 -21.07 9.65 4.35
N LEU A 97 -20.11 9.20 5.19
CA LEU A 97 -20.41 8.42 6.39
C LEU A 97 -20.63 9.29 7.64
N ASP A 98 -20.05 10.49 7.68
CA ASP A 98 -20.14 11.37 8.84
C ASP A 98 -21.60 11.82 9.08
N GLY A 99 -22.09 11.66 10.31
CA GLY A 99 -23.42 12.11 10.72
C GLY A 99 -24.58 11.20 10.29
N LEU A 100 -24.29 10.04 9.71
CA LEU A 100 -25.29 9.00 9.46
C LEU A 100 -25.68 8.29 10.76
N GLU A 101 -26.97 7.93 10.86
CA GLU A 101 -27.47 7.02 11.88
C GLU A 101 -27.06 5.57 11.57
N GLU A 102 -27.07 4.70 12.59
CA GLU A 102 -26.61 3.30 12.48
C GLU A 102 -27.32 2.56 11.34
N GLU A 103 -28.63 2.68 11.21
CA GLU A 103 -29.40 2.02 10.14
C GLU A 103 -28.97 2.47 8.74
N GLN A 104 -28.54 3.72 8.59
CA GLN A 104 -28.07 4.24 7.31
C GLN A 104 -26.67 3.72 6.98
N VAL A 105 -25.80 3.57 7.98
CA VAL A 105 -24.49 2.95 7.81
C VAL A 105 -24.64 1.48 7.40
N LEU A 106 -25.53 0.75 8.06
CA LEU A 106 -25.84 -0.65 7.72
C LEU A 106 -26.45 -0.79 6.33
N ALA A 107 -27.27 0.17 5.89
CA ALA A 107 -27.80 0.19 4.52
C ALA A 107 -26.70 0.39 3.45
N LEU A 108 -25.60 1.05 3.80
CA LEU A 108 -24.47 1.30 2.88
C LEU A 108 -23.44 0.17 2.89
N LEU A 109 -23.10 -0.37 4.07
CA LEU A 109 -22.01 -1.32 4.28
C LEU A 109 -22.49 -2.77 4.44
N GLY A 110 -23.80 -2.98 4.62
CA GLY A 110 -24.38 -4.28 4.97
C GLY A 110 -24.39 -4.55 6.48
N GLU A 111 -25.08 -5.64 6.85
CA GLU A 111 -25.10 -6.14 8.21
C GLU A 111 -23.75 -6.79 8.56
N PRO A 112 -23.19 -6.56 9.77
CA PRO A 112 -21.90 -7.12 10.15
C PRO A 112 -21.99 -8.65 10.28
N GLU A 113 -21.17 -9.35 9.50
CA GLU A 113 -20.99 -10.79 9.62
C GLU A 113 -20.16 -11.14 10.86
N LYS A 114 -20.68 -12.06 11.69
CA LYS A 114 -20.09 -12.42 12.97
C LYS A 114 -19.87 -13.92 13.08
N GLU A 115 -18.70 -14.31 13.56
CA GLU A 115 -18.38 -15.71 13.88
C GLU A 115 -18.23 -15.87 15.39
N THR A 116 -18.87 -16.89 15.99
CA THR A 116 -18.77 -17.09 17.44
C THR A 116 -17.45 -17.77 17.79
N ILE A 117 -16.73 -17.21 18.76
CA ILE A 117 -15.46 -17.79 19.20
C ILE A 117 -15.75 -18.95 20.13
N GLN A 118 -15.19 -20.12 19.81
CA GLN A 118 -15.16 -21.27 20.71
C GLN A 118 -13.83 -21.28 21.46
N ILE A 119 -13.90 -21.18 22.79
CA ILE A 119 -12.74 -21.19 23.67
C ILE A 119 -12.45 -22.64 24.05
N GLN A 120 -11.20 -23.06 23.90
CA GLN A 120 -10.76 -24.38 24.37
C GLN A 120 -10.87 -24.45 25.90
N GLU A 121 -11.22 -25.61 26.46
CA GLU A 121 -11.43 -25.77 27.91
C GLU A 121 -10.20 -25.38 28.75
N ASP A 122 -8.99 -25.59 28.22
CA ASP A 122 -7.72 -25.23 28.86
C ASP A 122 -7.37 -23.73 28.77
N SER A 123 -8.14 -22.97 27.99
CA SER A 123 -7.95 -21.56 27.68
C SER A 123 -9.10 -20.70 28.23
N LEU A 124 -9.89 -21.25 29.16
CA LEU A 124 -10.99 -20.52 29.80
C LEU A 124 -10.47 -19.29 30.55
N PRO A 125 -11.23 -18.16 30.53
CA PRO A 125 -10.85 -16.96 31.26
C PRO A 125 -10.52 -17.27 32.73
N THR A 126 -9.34 -16.83 33.16
CA THR A 126 -8.89 -16.98 34.55
C THR A 126 -9.22 -15.71 35.33
N PRO A 127 -9.14 -15.72 36.68
CA PRO A 127 -9.24 -14.49 37.47
C PRO A 127 -8.21 -13.42 37.06
N GLU A 128 -7.09 -13.83 36.47
CA GLU A 128 -6.00 -12.97 36.00
C GLU A 128 -6.20 -12.48 34.55
N ILE A 129 -6.87 -13.27 33.69
CA ILE A 129 -7.26 -12.91 32.32
C ILE A 129 -8.77 -13.17 32.15
N PRO A 130 -9.63 -12.27 32.68
CA PRO A 130 -11.05 -12.56 32.85
C PRO A 130 -11.91 -12.42 31.58
N TYR A 131 -11.33 -11.97 30.46
CA TYR A 131 -12.08 -11.68 29.24
C TYR A 131 -11.46 -12.33 28.01
N ALA A 132 -12.28 -13.12 27.32
CA ALA A 132 -12.05 -13.55 25.95
C ALA A 132 -13.14 -12.94 25.05
N PRO A 133 -12.82 -12.52 23.81
CA PRO A 133 -13.83 -12.02 22.88
C PRO A 133 -14.89 -13.10 22.59
N LYS A 134 -16.15 -12.68 22.43
CA LYS A 134 -17.29 -13.58 22.21
C LYS A 134 -17.47 -13.97 20.75
N TYR A 135 -17.11 -13.06 19.85
CA TYR A 135 -17.27 -13.22 18.42
C TYR A 135 -16.18 -12.43 17.70
N LEU A 136 -15.88 -12.85 16.48
CA LEU A 136 -15.15 -12.07 15.48
C LEU A 136 -16.17 -11.33 14.62
N VAL A 137 -15.76 -10.19 14.08
CA VAL A 137 -16.52 -9.48 13.04
C VAL A 137 -15.65 -9.48 11.79
N TYR A 138 -16.19 -9.93 10.67
CA TYR A 138 -15.44 -9.89 9.41
C TYR A 138 -15.39 -8.47 8.83
N PRO A 139 -14.32 -8.11 8.11
CA PRO A 139 -14.27 -6.84 7.39
C PRO A 139 -15.41 -6.73 6.37
N VAL A 140 -15.85 -5.51 6.10
CA VAL A 140 -16.82 -5.22 5.03
C VAL A 140 -16.26 -5.68 3.69
N ASP A 141 -17.06 -6.43 2.93
CA ASP A 141 -16.75 -6.77 1.55
C ASP A 141 -17.21 -5.65 0.62
N PHE A 142 -16.27 -4.77 0.25
CA PHE A 142 -16.59 -3.60 -0.57
C PHE A 142 -17.00 -3.95 -2.01
N ARG A 143 -16.81 -5.20 -2.46
CA ARG A 143 -17.27 -5.68 -3.77
C ARG A 143 -18.80 -5.76 -3.87
N ASP A 144 -19.46 -5.96 -2.73
CA ASP A 144 -20.92 -6.03 -2.63
C ASP A 144 -21.54 -4.69 -2.21
N THR A 145 -20.72 -3.63 -2.12
CA THR A 145 -21.17 -2.28 -1.76
C THR A 145 -21.17 -1.34 -2.96
N SER A 146 -21.99 -0.28 -2.90
CA SER A 146 -21.98 0.73 -3.95
C SER A 146 -20.66 1.52 -3.96
N PRO A 147 -19.96 1.67 -5.11
CA PRO A 147 -18.74 2.46 -5.17
C PRO A 147 -18.97 3.97 -4.96
N ALA A 148 -20.23 4.43 -4.92
CA ALA A 148 -20.59 5.84 -4.83
C ALA A 148 -20.03 6.57 -3.59
N PHE A 149 -19.77 5.86 -2.49
CA PHE A 149 -19.19 6.43 -1.28
C PHE A 149 -17.68 6.15 -1.14
N ILE A 150 -17.07 5.46 -2.10
CA ILE A 150 -15.63 5.22 -2.18
C ILE A 150 -15.02 6.32 -3.05
N LEU A 151 -14.08 7.07 -2.49
CA LEU A 151 -13.38 8.13 -3.20
C LEU A 151 -12.21 7.55 -4.00
N PRO A 152 -11.96 8.03 -5.23
CA PRO A 152 -10.78 7.67 -6.02
C PRO A 152 -9.51 8.39 -5.52
N ARG A 153 -9.33 8.42 -4.20
CA ARG A 153 -8.21 9.06 -3.50
C ARG A 153 -7.58 8.05 -2.55
N ALA A 154 -6.29 7.80 -2.72
CA ALA A 154 -5.53 6.95 -1.82
C ALA A 154 -5.01 7.72 -0.60
N VAL A 155 -4.92 7.02 0.53
CA VAL A 155 -4.38 7.51 1.79
C VAL A 155 -3.44 6.44 2.35
N VAL A 156 -2.18 6.81 2.57
CA VAL A 156 -1.17 5.94 3.17
C VAL A 156 -1.38 5.89 4.68
N ILE A 157 -1.38 4.68 5.22
CA ILE A 157 -1.58 4.36 6.63
C ILE A 157 -0.32 3.66 7.17
N ASP A 158 -0.37 3.29 8.44
CA ASP A 158 0.62 2.44 9.12
C ASP A 158 2.10 2.88 8.98
N PHE A 159 2.46 3.85 9.82
CA PHE A 159 3.84 4.31 9.96
C PHE A 159 4.62 3.54 11.04
N GLY A 160 4.20 2.31 11.38
CA GLY A 160 4.84 1.51 12.43
C GLY A 160 6.30 1.16 12.14
N GLN A 161 6.65 1.05 10.85
CA GLN A 161 7.99 0.74 10.36
C GLN A 161 8.73 1.95 9.77
N ALA A 162 8.13 3.14 9.81
CA ALA A 162 8.72 4.31 9.18
C ALA A 162 9.95 4.81 9.97
N VAL A 163 11.03 5.07 9.24
CA VAL A 163 12.33 5.50 9.81
C VAL A 163 12.80 6.81 9.19
N GLU A 164 13.57 7.58 9.95
CA GLU A 164 14.27 8.76 9.42
C GLU A 164 15.55 8.30 8.71
N THR A 165 15.83 8.82 7.52
CA THR A 165 16.95 8.37 6.66
C THR A 165 18.34 8.52 7.31
N ALA A 166 18.45 9.30 8.39
CA ALA A 166 19.69 9.44 9.17
C ALA A 166 19.91 8.31 10.20
N ALA A 167 18.97 7.38 10.38
CA ALA A 167 19.11 6.26 11.30
C ALA A 167 19.89 5.12 10.63
N GLU A 168 21.01 4.70 11.23
CA GLU A 168 21.82 3.54 10.82
C GLU A 168 21.17 2.20 11.23
N GLU A 169 19.85 2.06 11.05
CA GLU A 169 19.12 0.85 11.41
C GLU A 169 18.93 -0.04 10.17
N SER A 170 19.05 -1.35 10.35
CA SER A 170 18.69 -2.31 9.30
C SER A 170 17.22 -2.09 8.91
N PRO A 171 16.86 -2.18 7.62
CA PRO A 171 15.49 -1.97 7.19
C PRO A 171 14.56 -2.99 7.87
N PRO A 172 13.38 -2.56 8.34
CA PRO A 172 12.38 -3.47 8.88
C PRO A 172 11.91 -4.46 7.81
N GLY A 173 11.35 -5.60 8.25
CA GLY A 173 10.92 -6.66 7.35
C GLY A 173 9.75 -6.22 6.46
N ILE A 174 10.02 -6.07 5.16
CA ILE A 174 9.01 -5.89 4.11
C ILE A 174 8.77 -7.22 3.39
N PRO A 175 7.53 -7.54 2.98
CA PRO A 175 7.28 -8.78 2.23
C PRO A 175 8.03 -8.83 0.91
N VAL A 176 8.58 -10.00 0.57
CA VAL A 176 9.56 -10.18 -0.53
C VAL A 176 9.08 -9.67 -1.90
N ASN A 177 7.80 -9.83 -2.23
CA ASN A 177 7.22 -9.39 -3.52
C ASN A 177 7.20 -7.86 -3.69
N TYR A 178 7.43 -7.11 -2.60
CA TYR A 178 7.54 -5.64 -2.59
C TYR A 178 8.94 -5.17 -2.18
N ALA A 179 9.84 -6.09 -1.82
CA ALA A 179 11.18 -5.78 -1.33
C ALA A 179 12.12 -5.44 -2.49
N ALA A 180 12.88 -4.36 -2.33
CA ALA A 180 13.89 -3.96 -3.30
C ALA A 180 15.13 -4.91 -3.26
N PRO A 181 15.87 -5.07 -4.37
CA PRO A 181 16.99 -6.00 -4.42
C PRO A 181 18.07 -5.74 -3.36
N GLU A 182 18.36 -4.48 -3.03
CA GLU A 182 19.32 -4.11 -1.99
C GLU A 182 18.87 -4.50 -0.57
N VAL A 183 17.56 -4.63 -0.33
CA VAL A 183 17.02 -5.05 0.96
C VAL A 183 17.23 -6.55 1.12
N ILE A 184 16.92 -7.34 0.09
CA ILE A 184 17.05 -8.80 0.11
C ILE A 184 18.52 -9.23 0.03
N LEU A 185 19.29 -8.70 -0.92
CA LEU A 185 20.64 -9.18 -1.25
C LEU A 185 21.74 -8.54 -0.40
N LYS A 186 21.50 -7.34 0.15
CA LYS A 186 22.53 -6.58 0.90
C LYS A 186 22.11 -6.25 2.33
N GLY A 187 20.85 -6.49 2.71
CA GLY A 187 20.33 -6.13 4.03
C GLY A 187 20.36 -4.63 4.31
N SER A 188 20.33 -3.80 3.26
CA SER A 188 20.43 -2.34 3.35
C SER A 188 19.21 -1.69 2.72
N GLY A 189 18.74 -0.58 3.28
CA GLY A 189 17.56 0.12 2.78
C GLY A 189 17.63 1.61 3.06
N GLY A 190 16.94 2.37 2.22
CA GLY A 190 16.83 3.83 2.28
C GLY A 190 15.52 4.27 1.62
N GLN A 191 15.34 5.56 1.36
CA GLN A 191 14.11 6.05 0.71
C GLN A 191 13.89 5.42 -0.68
N GLU A 192 14.97 5.01 -1.33
CA GLU A 192 14.96 4.34 -2.62
C GLU A 192 14.25 2.99 -2.58
N MET A 193 14.20 2.30 -1.44
CA MET A 193 13.47 1.04 -1.32
C MET A 193 11.96 1.26 -1.45
N ASP A 194 11.44 2.37 -0.90
CA ASP A 194 10.02 2.73 -1.08
C ASP A 194 9.70 3.03 -2.54
N LEU A 195 10.66 3.52 -3.35
CA LEU A 195 10.45 3.77 -4.77
C LEU A 195 10.24 2.46 -5.55
N TRP A 196 10.95 1.41 -5.15
CA TRP A 196 10.72 0.06 -5.68
C TRP A 196 9.33 -0.45 -5.29
N SER A 197 9.00 -0.39 -4.00
CA SER A 197 7.72 -0.87 -3.48
C SER A 197 6.54 -0.04 -4.02
N LEU A 198 6.77 1.25 -4.33
CA LEU A 198 5.82 2.11 -5.06
C LEU A 198 5.53 1.55 -6.45
N ALA A 199 6.54 1.09 -7.20
CA ALA A 199 6.32 0.50 -8.52
C ALA A 199 5.44 -0.75 -8.45
N CYS A 200 5.73 -1.65 -7.49
CA CYS A 200 4.90 -2.83 -7.23
C CYS A 200 3.46 -2.44 -6.84
N THR A 201 3.31 -1.45 -5.97
CA THR A 201 2.00 -0.94 -5.51
C THR A 201 1.19 -0.37 -6.68
N LEU A 202 1.79 0.50 -7.49
CA LEU A 202 1.14 1.10 -8.66
C LEU A 202 0.79 0.07 -9.74
N TYR A 203 1.58 -1.00 -9.86
CA TYR A 203 1.25 -2.14 -10.69
C TYR A 203 -0.04 -2.81 -10.21
N GLU A 204 -0.08 -3.18 -8.93
CA GLU A 204 -1.18 -3.91 -8.32
C GLU A 204 -2.48 -3.10 -8.29
N VAL A 205 -2.42 -1.78 -8.10
CA VAL A 205 -3.58 -0.89 -8.23
C VAL A 205 -4.24 -1.01 -9.60
N ARG A 206 -3.45 -1.17 -10.67
CA ARG A 206 -3.95 -1.21 -12.04
C ARG A 206 -4.37 -2.61 -12.49
N VAL A 207 -3.66 -3.64 -12.02
CA VAL A 207 -3.81 -5.02 -12.51
C VAL A 207 -4.62 -5.88 -11.54
N GLY A 208 -4.70 -5.51 -10.25
CA GLY A 208 -5.29 -6.32 -9.19
C GLY A 208 -4.46 -7.54 -8.82
N GLN A 209 -3.21 -7.61 -9.29
CA GLN A 209 -2.27 -8.72 -9.06
C GLN A 209 -0.87 -8.17 -8.79
N GLN A 210 -0.06 -8.97 -8.09
CA GLN A 210 1.32 -8.60 -7.76
C GLN A 210 2.20 -8.56 -9.02
N LEU A 211 3.15 -7.63 -9.06
CA LEU A 211 4.12 -7.53 -10.17
C LEU A 211 5.10 -8.71 -10.16
N PHE A 212 5.58 -9.06 -8.97
CA PHE A 212 6.52 -10.16 -8.74
C PHE A 212 5.84 -11.24 -7.90
N ASP A 213 6.02 -12.49 -8.30
CA ASP A 213 5.50 -13.66 -7.58
C ASP A 213 6.66 -14.55 -7.15
N VAL A 214 7.38 -14.12 -6.10
CA VAL A 214 8.51 -14.89 -5.57
C VAL A 214 7.97 -16.04 -4.71
N PRO A 215 8.33 -17.30 -5.02
CA PRO A 215 7.93 -18.46 -4.22
C PRO A 215 8.39 -18.35 -2.76
N GLN A 216 7.49 -18.63 -1.81
CA GLN A 216 7.76 -18.50 -0.36
C GLN A 216 7.47 -19.78 0.43
N LEU A 217 7.16 -20.90 -0.23
CA LEU A 217 6.72 -22.14 0.43
C LEU A 217 7.73 -22.71 1.44
N ILE A 218 9.03 -22.50 1.24
CA ILE A 218 10.12 -23.03 2.09
C ILE A 218 11.03 -21.89 2.58
N GLY A 219 10.46 -20.69 2.73
CA GLY A 219 11.21 -19.45 2.91
C GLY A 219 11.66 -18.85 1.58
N VAL A 220 12.28 -17.66 1.66
CA VAL A 220 12.77 -16.92 0.48
C VAL A 220 14.16 -17.43 0.12
N SER A 221 14.30 -18.00 -1.07
CA SER A 221 15.60 -18.28 -1.70
C SER A 221 16.08 -17.02 -2.43
N GLU A 222 17.32 -16.58 -2.18
CA GLU A 222 17.93 -15.48 -2.95
C GLU A 222 17.93 -15.78 -4.46
N GLY A 223 18.09 -17.05 -4.86
CA GLY A 223 18.07 -17.45 -6.26
C GLY A 223 16.68 -17.32 -6.90
N ASP A 224 15.62 -17.71 -6.20
CA ASP A 224 14.24 -17.59 -6.71
C ASP A 224 13.84 -16.11 -6.83
N TYR A 225 14.31 -15.30 -5.88
CA TYR A 225 14.15 -13.85 -5.93
C TYR A 225 14.89 -13.25 -7.14
N GLU A 226 16.16 -13.57 -7.33
CA GLU A 226 16.96 -13.06 -8.46
C GLU A 226 16.38 -13.47 -9.81
N GLU A 227 15.92 -14.73 -9.96
CA GLU A 227 15.28 -15.21 -11.19
C GLU A 227 14.00 -14.42 -11.51
N GLU A 228 13.16 -14.19 -10.51
CA GLU A 228 11.92 -13.45 -10.71
C GLU A 228 12.19 -11.97 -11.04
N ILE A 229 13.15 -11.32 -10.38
CA ILE A 229 13.52 -9.94 -10.70
C ILE A 229 14.15 -9.84 -12.09
N SER A 230 15.08 -10.74 -12.43
CA SER A 230 15.78 -10.72 -13.72
C SER A 230 14.85 -11.03 -14.89
N SER A 231 13.76 -11.77 -14.67
CA SER A 231 12.75 -12.00 -15.69
C SER A 231 12.03 -10.72 -16.15
N VAL A 232 12.05 -9.65 -15.34
CA VAL A 232 11.51 -8.31 -15.70
C VAL A 232 12.62 -7.32 -16.06
N LEU A 233 13.68 -7.26 -15.26
CA LEU A 233 14.75 -6.25 -15.40
C LEU A 233 15.90 -6.69 -16.31
N GLY A 234 15.99 -7.97 -16.65
CA GLY A 234 17.21 -8.60 -17.18
C GLY A 234 18.27 -8.80 -16.10
N GLU A 235 19.39 -9.42 -16.48
CA GLU A 235 20.49 -9.74 -15.56
C GLU A 235 21.18 -8.49 -14.98
N PRO A 236 21.60 -8.51 -13.69
CA PRO A 236 22.40 -7.45 -13.10
C PRO A 236 23.67 -7.15 -13.90
N GLY A 237 24.02 -5.87 -14.05
CA GLY A 237 25.20 -5.41 -14.81
C GLY A 237 25.08 -5.44 -16.34
N HIS A 238 24.08 -6.15 -16.87
CA HIS A 238 23.67 -6.12 -18.28
C HIS A 238 22.21 -5.66 -18.43
N GLY A 239 21.73 -4.87 -17.46
CA GLY A 239 20.33 -4.53 -17.27
C GLY A 239 19.63 -4.11 -18.57
N SER A 240 18.37 -4.53 -18.67
CA SER A 240 17.52 -4.17 -19.80
C SER A 240 17.32 -2.66 -19.86
N SER A 241 17.17 -2.11 -21.07
CA SER A 241 16.79 -0.70 -21.21
C SER A 241 15.40 -0.47 -20.62
N ASP A 242 15.10 0.77 -20.21
CA ASP A 242 13.80 1.18 -19.69
C ASP A 242 12.65 0.76 -20.62
N GLN A 243 12.88 0.86 -21.93
CA GLN A 243 11.91 0.43 -22.94
C GLN A 243 11.68 -1.08 -22.93
N ALA A 244 12.70 -1.89 -22.68
CA ALA A 244 12.57 -3.34 -22.59
C ALA A 244 11.85 -3.75 -21.30
N ILE A 245 12.20 -3.12 -20.17
CA ILE A 245 11.51 -3.31 -18.87
C ILE A 245 10.02 -2.94 -19.01
N ALA A 246 9.72 -1.77 -19.59
CA ALA A 246 8.34 -1.33 -19.80
C ALA A 246 7.55 -2.29 -20.69
N ARG A 247 8.17 -2.87 -21.73
CA ARG A 247 7.51 -3.89 -22.57
C ARG A 247 7.17 -5.15 -21.77
N GLU A 248 8.07 -5.62 -20.91
CA GLU A 248 7.79 -6.81 -20.09
C GLU A 248 6.70 -6.53 -19.04
N ILE A 249 6.72 -5.36 -18.40
CA ILE A 249 5.65 -4.92 -17.50
C ILE A 249 4.30 -4.90 -18.22
N CYS A 250 4.24 -4.31 -19.42
CA CYS A 250 3.03 -4.29 -20.23
C CYS A 250 2.57 -5.69 -20.62
N LYS A 251 3.49 -6.57 -21.02
CA LYS A 251 3.19 -7.95 -21.39
C LYS A 251 2.59 -8.73 -20.22
N ARG A 252 3.15 -8.59 -19.01
CA ARG A 252 2.60 -9.19 -17.80
C ARG A 252 1.20 -8.65 -17.48
N ALA A 253 1.02 -7.34 -17.58
CA ALA A 253 -0.24 -6.68 -17.19
C ALA A 253 -1.39 -6.88 -18.21
N PHE A 254 -1.09 -6.85 -19.51
CA PHE A 254 -2.11 -6.70 -20.57
C PHE A 254 -1.91 -7.65 -21.76
N GLY A 255 -0.88 -8.49 -21.74
CA GLY A 255 -0.49 -9.31 -22.89
C GLY A 255 0.12 -8.48 -24.03
N ASP A 256 -0.02 -8.96 -25.27
CA ASP A 256 0.70 -8.40 -26.42
C ASP A 256 0.07 -7.10 -26.99
N ASN A 257 -1.20 -6.84 -26.68
CA ASN A 257 -1.94 -5.71 -27.25
C ASN A 257 -1.88 -4.48 -26.33
N VAL A 258 -0.78 -3.74 -26.44
CA VAL A 258 -0.49 -2.59 -25.58
C VAL A 258 -0.90 -1.28 -26.23
N THR A 259 -1.75 -0.51 -25.54
CA THR A 259 -2.10 0.85 -25.94
C THR A 259 -0.98 1.86 -25.62
N PRO A 260 -0.90 3.02 -26.31
CA PRO A 260 0.10 4.03 -25.99
C PRO A 260 0.06 4.52 -24.53
N GLU A 261 -1.14 4.60 -23.94
CA GLU A 261 -1.33 5.01 -22.54
C GLU A 261 -0.78 3.96 -21.55
N GLN A 262 -0.97 2.67 -21.83
CA GLN A 262 -0.37 1.59 -21.04
C GLN A 262 1.15 1.56 -21.18
N GLY A 263 1.69 1.88 -22.36
CA GLY A 263 3.12 2.03 -22.56
C GLY A 263 3.73 3.13 -21.69
N GLN A 264 3.11 4.31 -21.65
CA GLN A 264 3.54 5.41 -20.78
C GLN A 264 3.49 5.05 -19.29
N TRP A 265 2.44 4.34 -18.88
CA TRP A 265 2.33 3.81 -17.52
C TRP A 265 3.46 2.83 -17.19
N ALA A 266 3.79 1.90 -18.09
CA ALA A 266 4.86 0.94 -17.85
C ALA A 266 6.25 1.59 -17.87
N GLU A 267 6.48 2.60 -18.72
CA GLU A 267 7.70 3.41 -18.70
C GLU A 267 7.87 4.16 -17.36
N MET A 268 6.77 4.66 -16.79
CA MET A 268 6.77 5.24 -15.45
C MET A 268 7.23 4.21 -14.40
N LEU A 269 6.69 2.99 -14.41
CA LEU A 269 7.11 1.93 -13.49
C LEU A 269 8.57 1.51 -13.71
N ALA A 270 9.00 1.40 -14.97
CA ALA A 270 10.38 1.05 -15.32
C ALA A 270 11.41 2.09 -14.81
N SER A 271 11.02 3.35 -14.67
CA SER A 271 11.88 4.40 -14.09
C SER A 271 12.14 4.23 -12.59
N LEU A 272 11.30 3.45 -11.90
CA LEU A 272 11.43 3.11 -10.48
C LEU A 272 12.12 1.76 -10.26
N LEU A 273 12.01 0.84 -11.22
CA LEU A 273 12.55 -0.52 -11.14
C LEU A 273 13.99 -0.56 -11.67
N LYS A 274 14.94 -0.12 -10.82
CA LYS A 274 16.38 -0.17 -11.08
C LYS A 274 17.10 -0.99 -10.01
N TYR A 275 18.10 -1.77 -10.43
CA TYR A 275 19.00 -2.46 -9.51
C TYR A 275 19.77 -1.48 -8.62
N GLU A 276 20.34 -0.44 -9.22
CA GLU A 276 21.04 0.60 -8.48
C GLU A 276 20.04 1.59 -7.86
N PRO A 277 19.95 1.69 -6.52
CA PRO A 277 18.92 2.51 -5.87
C PRO A 277 18.98 3.99 -6.27
N GLY A 278 20.19 4.51 -6.51
CA GLY A 278 20.43 5.90 -6.92
C GLY A 278 19.94 6.25 -8.33
N GLU A 279 19.66 5.26 -9.19
CA GLU A 279 19.14 5.47 -10.54
C GLU A 279 17.61 5.55 -10.59
N ARG A 280 16.92 5.21 -9.49
CA ARG A 280 15.45 5.26 -9.42
C ARG A 280 14.95 6.69 -9.41
N LEU A 281 13.97 6.98 -10.27
CA LEU A 281 13.34 8.30 -10.33
C LEU A 281 12.66 8.63 -8.99
N LYS A 282 12.89 9.83 -8.47
CA LYS A 282 12.30 10.24 -7.18
C LYS A 282 10.79 10.45 -7.33
N ALA A 283 10.03 10.13 -6.28
CA ALA A 283 8.57 10.27 -6.27
C ALA A 283 8.09 11.68 -6.66
N GLN A 284 8.81 12.73 -6.26
CA GLN A 284 8.50 14.12 -6.62
C GLN A 284 8.60 14.40 -8.13
N ASP A 285 9.54 13.73 -8.82
CA ASP A 285 9.79 13.92 -10.24
C ASP A 285 8.86 13.04 -11.08
N LEU A 286 8.43 11.89 -10.52
CA LEU A 286 7.46 10.97 -11.11
C LEU A 286 6.12 11.65 -11.40
N LEU A 287 5.71 12.64 -10.60
CA LEU A 287 4.48 13.41 -10.83
C LEU A 287 4.49 14.21 -12.15
N ASN A 288 5.66 14.46 -12.72
CA ASN A 288 5.81 15.12 -14.03
C ASN A 288 5.74 14.13 -15.20
N ASN A 289 5.55 12.83 -14.93
CA ASN A 289 5.46 11.82 -15.97
C ASN A 289 4.24 12.05 -16.87
N ALA A 290 4.42 11.86 -18.18
CA ALA A 290 3.39 12.06 -19.19
C ALA A 290 2.09 11.27 -18.93
N TRP A 291 2.19 10.11 -18.28
CA TRP A 291 1.03 9.28 -17.94
C TRP A 291 0.02 10.00 -17.05
N PHE A 292 0.50 10.82 -16.10
CA PHE A 292 -0.36 11.63 -15.25
C PHE A 292 -1.03 12.79 -16.00
N GLY A 293 -0.54 13.16 -17.19
CA GLY A 293 -0.98 14.32 -17.97
C GLY A 293 -0.43 15.65 -17.42
N GLN A 294 -0.56 16.72 -18.20
CA GLN A 294 -0.34 18.08 -17.68
C GLN A 294 -1.51 18.42 -16.74
N GLY A 295 -1.18 18.78 -15.49
CA GLY A 295 -2.16 19.14 -14.47
C GLY A 295 -2.98 20.39 -14.81
#